data_AF-A0A955E284-F1
#
_entry.id   AF-A0A955E284-F1
#
_cell.length_a   1.000
_cell.length_b   1.000
_cell.length_c   1.000
_cell.angle_alpha   90.00
_cell.angle_beta   90.00
_cell.angle_gamma   90.00
#
_symmetry.space_group_name_H-M   'P 1'
#
loop_
_entity.id
_entity.type
_entity.pdbx_description
1 polymer ?
#
loop_
_entity_poly.entity_id
_entity_poly.type
_entity_poly.pdbx_seq_one_letter_code
_entity_poly.pdbx_strand_id
1 'polypeptide(L)'
;LLAVADDGPFDGPRIILAMAVLGACLGFLPHNFNPATIFLGDTGSLLLGYCSAVMILSLGDTGKTGYVFAGLVIYAIPIIDTALAIVRRKLAGKKMSDPDADHLHHMLKRAFGVKGAVFTLYGIGLVFCVLGVVLSQFRARFIYALVLLIASYIGVWAIKVARRSQIEAQANATAKPPAGDKPKSTQPG
;
A
#
# COMPACT_ATOMS: atom_id res chain seq x y z
N LEU A 1 -6.65 25.17 9.49
CA LEU A 1 -8.13 25.15 9.52
C LEU A 1 -8.72 23.90 10.19
N LEU A 2 -7.98 22.78 10.33
CA LEU A 2 -8.40 21.58 11.06
C LEU A 2 -8.00 21.55 12.56
N ALA A 3 -7.30 22.57 13.06
CA ALA A 3 -6.75 22.62 14.43
C ALA A 3 -7.46 23.62 15.36
N VAL A 4 -8.55 24.26 14.91
CA VAL A 4 -9.22 25.35 15.65
C VAL A 4 -10.62 24.96 16.14
N ALA A 5 -11.16 23.83 15.70
CA ALA A 5 -12.36 23.24 16.26
C ALA A 5 -11.94 22.08 17.18
N ASP A 6 -11.81 22.38 18.48
CA ASP A 6 -11.68 21.38 19.54
C ASP A 6 -13.05 20.72 19.71
N ASP A 7 -13.24 19.57 19.07
CA ASP A 7 -14.52 18.86 18.96
C ASP A 7 -14.52 17.60 19.86
N GLY A 8 -13.39 17.20 20.45
CA GLY A 8 -13.29 15.98 21.27
C GLY A 8 -12.07 15.89 22.20
N PRO A 9 -12.14 15.02 23.23
CA PRO A 9 -11.16 14.96 24.34
C PRO A 9 -9.73 14.56 23.93
N PHE A 10 -9.53 14.09 22.69
CA PHE A 10 -8.24 13.66 22.18
C PHE A 10 -7.61 14.62 21.16
N ASP A 11 -8.24 15.76 20.86
CA ASP A 11 -7.74 16.67 19.83
C ASP A 11 -6.40 17.30 20.22
N GLY A 12 -6.26 17.74 21.47
CA GLY A 12 -4.99 18.23 22.04
C GLY A 12 -3.85 17.20 21.92
N PRO A 13 -4.01 15.98 22.47
CA PRO A 13 -3.01 14.91 22.33
C PRO A 13 -2.63 14.59 20.88
N ARG A 14 -3.58 14.62 19.94
CA ARG A 14 -3.32 14.37 18.51
C ARG A 14 -2.45 15.45 17.90
N ILE A 15 -2.75 16.72 18.16
CA ILE A 15 -1.97 17.84 17.63
C ILE A 15 -0.55 17.78 18.18
N ILE A 16 -0.38 17.52 19.47
CA ILE A 16 0.95 17.39 20.10
C ILE A 16 1.73 16.24 19.46
N LEU A 17 1.12 15.06 19.31
CA LEU A 17 1.77 13.91 18.69
C LEU A 17 2.14 14.20 17.23
N ALA A 18 1.24 14.81 16.46
CA ALA A 18 1.48 15.17 15.06
C ALA A 18 2.63 16.17 14.92
N MET A 19 2.68 17.20 15.77
CA MET A 19 3.75 18.19 15.79
C MET A 19 5.09 17.59 16.23
N ALA A 20 5.09 16.68 17.21
CA ALA A 20 6.28 15.98 17.65
C ALA A 20 6.85 15.08 16.54
N VAL A 21 6.00 14.31 15.86
CA VAL A 21 6.39 13.47 14.72
C VAL A 21 6.88 14.33 13.56
N LEU A 22 6.19 15.42 13.25
CA LEU A 22 6.62 16.37 12.22
C LEU A 22 7.99 16.97 12.53
N GLY A 23 8.20 17.43 13.77
CA GLY A 23 9.47 17.98 14.24
C GLY A 23 10.61 16.97 14.16
N ALA A 24 10.36 15.73 14.59
CA ALA A 24 11.33 14.64 14.49
C ALA A 24 11.69 14.34 13.03
N CYS A 25 10.70 14.25 12.15
CA CYS A 25 10.92 14.04 10.71
C CYS A 25 11.70 15.20 10.08
N LEU A 26 11.35 16.45 10.38
CA LEU A 26 12.04 17.63 9.85
C LEU A 26 13.49 17.74 10.37
N GLY A 27 13.76 17.37 11.62
CA GLY A 27 15.12 17.32 12.16
C GLY A 27 15.96 16.17 11.56
N PHE A 28 15.33 15.04 11.26
CA PHE A 28 15.97 13.89 10.64
C PHE A 28 16.24 14.11 9.13
N LEU A 29 15.35 14.83 8.44
CA LEU A 29 15.35 14.92 6.98
C LEU A 29 16.67 15.46 6.36
N PRO A 30 17.32 16.52 6.88
CA PRO A 30 18.62 16.99 6.39
C PRO A 30 19.71 15.92 6.43
N HIS A 31 19.67 15.04 7.43
CA HIS A 31 20.62 13.95 7.61
C HIS A 31 20.31 12.73 6.74
N ASN A 32 19.06 12.61 6.28
CA ASN A 32 18.60 11.52 5.41
C ASN A 32 18.58 11.91 3.92
N PHE A 33 18.78 13.18 3.57
CA PHE A 33 18.89 13.63 2.18
C PHE A 33 20.16 13.08 1.53
N ASN A 34 20.07 12.73 0.23
CA ASN A 34 21.17 12.09 -0.49
C ASN A 34 22.36 13.06 -0.67
N PRO A 35 23.58 12.71 -0.19
CA PRO A 35 24.01 11.44 0.41
C PRO A 35 23.64 11.29 1.89
N ALA A 36 22.89 10.23 2.23
CA ALA A 36 22.36 10.01 3.57
C ALA A 36 23.50 9.74 4.57
N THR A 37 23.52 10.51 5.67
CA THR A 37 24.48 10.37 6.77
C THR A 37 23.93 9.50 7.90
N ILE A 38 22.61 9.49 8.08
CA ILE A 38 21.91 8.69 9.10
C ILE A 38 20.73 7.99 8.44
N PHE A 39 20.62 6.67 8.64
CA PHE A 39 19.48 5.88 8.17
C PHE A 39 18.43 5.72 9.27
N LEU A 40 17.16 5.71 8.89
CA LEU A 40 16.03 5.60 9.82
C LEU A 40 15.98 4.24 10.55
N GLY A 41 16.41 3.18 9.85
CA GLY A 41 16.36 1.80 10.34
C GLY A 41 14.94 1.25 10.53
N ASP A 42 14.87 0.01 11.01
CA ASP A 42 13.60 -0.68 11.27
C ASP A 42 12.87 -0.08 12.48
N THR A 43 13.60 0.31 13.52
CA THR A 43 13.01 0.91 14.72
C THR A 43 12.30 2.22 14.42
N GLY A 44 12.93 3.12 13.64
CA GLY A 44 12.35 4.42 13.31
C GLY A 44 11.13 4.28 12.39
N SER A 45 11.21 3.42 11.38
CA SER A 45 10.09 3.19 10.44
C SER A 45 8.87 2.55 11.12
N LEU A 46 9.07 1.58 12.01
CA LEU A 46 7.99 0.96 12.78
C LEU A 46 7.33 1.95 13.75
N LEU A 47 8.13 2.77 14.44
CA LEU A 47 7.60 3.80 15.33
C LEU A 47 6.75 4.82 14.56
N LEU A 48 7.24 5.35 13.44
CA LEU A 48 6.49 6.30 12.61
C LEU A 48 5.19 5.68 12.07
N GLY A 49 5.24 4.42 11.65
CA GLY A 49 4.05 3.67 11.23
C GLY A 49 3.02 3.51 12.36
N TYR A 50 3.48 3.15 13.56
CA TYR A 50 2.61 3.02 14.74
C TYR A 50 1.96 4.36 15.13
N CYS A 51 2.74 5.43 15.25
CA CYS A 51 2.22 6.76 15.56
C CYS A 51 1.19 7.21 14.51
N SER A 52 1.45 6.96 13.22
CA SER A 52 0.51 7.28 12.13
C SER A 52 -0.80 6.50 12.24
N ALA A 53 -0.73 5.20 12.54
CA ALA A 53 -1.92 4.36 12.73
C ALA A 53 -2.76 4.81 13.92
N VAL A 54 -2.13 5.11 15.07
CA VAL A 54 -2.81 5.61 16.26
C VAL A 54 -3.49 6.95 15.96
N MET A 55 -2.81 7.86 15.27
CA MET A 55 -3.41 9.13 14.85
C MET A 55 -4.65 8.89 13.98
N ILE A 56 -4.56 8.09 12.92
CA ILE A 56 -5.70 7.79 12.02
C ILE A 56 -6.88 7.17 12.77
N LEU A 57 -6.63 6.19 13.66
CA LEU A 57 -7.69 5.52 14.41
C LEU A 57 -8.36 6.47 15.41
N SER A 58 -7.58 7.35 16.03
CA SER A 58 -8.12 8.34 16.95
C SER A 58 -9.15 9.25 16.25
N LEU A 59 -8.98 9.60 14.96
CA LEU A 59 -9.94 10.42 14.20
C LEU A 59 -11.38 9.87 14.20
N GLY A 60 -11.58 8.59 14.53
CA GLY A 60 -12.90 7.95 14.63
C GLY A 60 -13.64 8.13 15.96
N ASP A 61 -13.01 8.72 16.98
CA ASP A 61 -13.54 8.76 18.37
C ASP A 61 -14.91 9.47 18.48
N THR A 62 -15.16 10.51 17.68
CA THR A 62 -16.44 11.24 17.69
C THR A 62 -17.50 10.62 16.77
N GLY A 63 -17.33 9.37 16.32
CA GLY A 63 -18.24 8.70 15.38
C GLY A 63 -18.19 9.24 13.95
N LYS A 64 -17.33 10.24 13.69
CA LYS A 64 -17.08 10.84 12.37
C LYS A 64 -16.10 9.98 11.56
N THR A 65 -16.51 8.75 11.26
CA THR A 65 -15.77 7.74 10.47
C THR A 65 -15.18 8.26 9.15
N GLY A 66 -15.79 9.27 8.52
CA GLY A 66 -15.27 9.92 7.32
C GLY A 66 -13.83 10.45 7.47
N TYR A 67 -13.46 10.90 8.66
CA TYR A 67 -12.11 11.38 8.96
C TYR A 67 -11.07 10.26 9.03
N VAL A 68 -11.46 9.07 9.52
CA VAL A 68 -10.59 7.89 9.50
C VAL A 68 -10.29 7.48 8.06
N PHE A 69 -11.31 7.47 7.20
CA PHE A 69 -11.12 7.18 5.77
C PHE A 69 -10.23 8.21 5.08
N ALA A 70 -10.42 9.50 5.36
CA ALA A 70 -9.53 10.54 4.87
C ALA A 70 -8.07 10.28 5.29
N GLY A 71 -7.84 9.92 6.56
CA GLY A 71 -6.53 9.53 7.07
C GLY A 71 -5.93 8.32 6.34
N LEU A 72 -6.71 7.28 6.09
CA LEU A 72 -6.28 6.11 5.32
C LEU A 72 -5.91 6.47 3.87
N VAL A 73 -6.64 7.39 3.24
CA VAL A 73 -6.32 7.87 1.88
C VAL A 73 -5.00 8.64 1.86
N ILE A 74 -4.74 9.49 2.86
CA ILE A 74 -3.46 10.23 2.97
C ILE A 74 -2.27 9.25 3.04
N TYR A 75 -2.43 8.14 3.78
CA TYR A 75 -1.42 7.10 3.91
C TYR A 75 -1.59 5.95 2.90
N ALA A 76 -2.38 6.11 1.83
CA ALA A 76 -2.68 5.03 0.90
C ALA A 76 -1.41 4.50 0.22
N ILE A 77 -0.44 5.36 -0.12
CA ILE A 77 0.80 4.94 -0.77
C ILE A 77 1.60 3.93 0.08
N PRO A 78 2.03 4.26 1.32
CA PRO A 78 2.80 3.31 2.13
C PRO A 78 2.00 2.06 2.49
N ILE A 79 0.68 2.18 2.69
CA ILE A 79 -0.19 1.03 2.95
C ILE A 79 -0.24 0.10 1.74
N ILE A 80 -0.49 0.64 0.55
CA ILE A 80 -0.57 -0.13 -0.70
C ILE A 80 0.79 -0.74 -1.04
N ASP A 81 1.89 -0.01 -0.90
CA ASP A 81 3.22 -0.54 -1.19
C ASP A 81 3.58 -1.72 -0.28
N THR A 82 3.27 -1.61 1.02
CA THR A 82 3.46 -2.69 2.00
C THR A 82 2.52 -3.87 1.73
N ALA A 83 1.24 -3.61 1.46
CA ALA A 83 0.26 -4.66 1.16
C ALA A 83 0.62 -5.42 -0.12
N LEU A 84 1.01 -4.69 -1.18
CA LEU A 84 1.48 -5.29 -2.42
C LEU A 84 2.78 -6.07 -2.19
N ALA A 85 3.71 -5.58 -1.37
CA ALA A 85 4.91 -6.33 -1.00
C ALA A 85 4.56 -7.66 -0.30
N ILE A 86 3.64 -7.64 0.66
CA ILE A 86 3.17 -8.84 1.36
C ILE A 86 2.49 -9.83 0.40
N VAL A 87 1.59 -9.33 -0.46
CA VAL A 87 0.84 -10.14 -1.43
C VAL A 87 1.78 -10.73 -2.48
N ARG A 88 2.71 -9.94 -3.04
CA ARG A 88 3.74 -10.43 -3.98
C ARG A 88 4.57 -11.56 -3.38
N ARG A 89 5.03 -11.40 -2.13
CA ARG A 89 5.81 -12.43 -1.42
C ARG A 89 5.01 -13.70 -1.15
N LYS A 90 3.74 -13.57 -0.76
CA LYS A 90 2.84 -14.72 -0.58
C LYS A 90 2.57 -15.47 -1.88
N LEU A 91 2.31 -14.76 -2.98
CA LEU A 91 2.07 -15.36 -4.30
C LEU A 91 3.33 -16.02 -4.88
N ALA A 92 4.51 -15.49 -4.57
CA ALA A 92 5.78 -16.06 -4.99
C ALA A 92 6.22 -17.29 -4.18
N GLY A 93 5.51 -17.66 -3.09
CA GLY A 93 5.85 -18.80 -2.24
C GLY A 93 7.23 -18.68 -1.55
N LYS A 94 7.82 -17.48 -1.51
CA LYS A 94 9.15 -17.24 -0.94
C LYS A 94 9.06 -16.98 0.57
N LYS A 95 10.10 -17.38 1.32
CA LYS A 95 10.17 -17.16 2.77
C LYS A 95 10.30 -15.66 3.06
N MET A 96 9.75 -15.24 4.21
CA MET A 96 9.70 -13.83 4.68
C MET A 96 11.07 -13.14 4.76
N SER A 97 12.16 -13.91 4.72
CA SER A 97 13.56 -13.50 4.88
C SER A 97 14.38 -13.47 3.58
N ASP A 98 13.81 -13.81 2.43
CA ASP A 98 14.57 -13.75 1.17
C ASP A 98 14.68 -12.29 0.68
N PRO A 99 15.89 -11.82 0.31
CA PRO A 99 16.10 -10.45 -0.16
C PRO A 99 15.35 -10.23 -1.48
N ASP A 100 14.21 -9.55 -1.38
CA ASP A 100 13.32 -9.27 -2.48
C ASP A 100 13.79 -8.00 -3.20
N ALA A 101 14.40 -8.18 -4.38
CA ALA A 101 15.07 -7.13 -5.15
C ALA A 101 14.14 -6.29 -6.04
N ASP A 102 12.84 -6.59 -6.10
CA ASP A 102 11.87 -5.94 -7.00
C ASP A 102 10.81 -5.13 -6.26
N HIS A 103 11.26 -4.15 -5.47
CA HIS A 103 10.37 -3.09 -5.00
C HIS A 103 10.22 -1.99 -6.05
N LEU A 104 9.06 -1.31 -6.05
CA LEU A 104 8.74 -0.16 -6.90
C LEU A 104 9.89 0.88 -6.95
N HIS A 105 10.60 0.99 -5.83
CA HIS A 105 11.76 1.85 -5.65
C HIS A 105 12.94 1.49 -6.57
N HIS A 106 13.15 0.21 -6.91
CA HIS A 106 14.23 -0.26 -7.79
C HIS A 106 13.91 -0.03 -9.27
N MET A 107 12.64 -0.22 -9.68
CA MET A 107 12.14 0.16 -11.01
C MET A 107 12.23 1.68 -11.22
N LEU A 108 11.85 2.48 -10.22
CA LEU A 108 11.97 3.95 -10.28
C LEU A 108 13.43 4.43 -10.25
N LYS A 109 14.31 3.80 -9.44
CA LYS A 109 15.75 4.10 -9.40
C LYS A 109 16.40 3.91 -10.78
N ARG A 110 15.99 2.84 -11.50
CA ARG A 110 16.52 2.48 -12.82
C ARG A 110 16.04 3.42 -13.93
N ALA A 111 14.89 4.07 -13.76
CA ALA A 111 14.31 4.98 -14.76
C ALA A 111 14.67 6.47 -14.55
N PHE A 112 14.80 6.95 -13.30
CA PHE A 112 14.94 8.39 -12.99
C PHE A 112 16.09 8.75 -12.02
N GLY A 113 16.86 7.76 -11.55
CA GLY A 113 17.84 7.95 -10.48
C GLY A 113 17.20 8.17 -9.10
N VAL A 114 18.02 8.08 -8.04
CA VAL A 114 17.55 8.13 -6.63
C VAL A 114 16.76 9.42 -6.33
N LYS A 115 17.25 10.55 -6.84
CA LYS A 115 16.62 11.86 -6.59
C LYS A 115 15.26 11.97 -7.28
N GLY A 116 15.14 11.52 -8.54
CA GLY A 116 13.87 11.56 -9.28
C GLY A 116 12.79 10.66 -8.67
N ALA A 117 13.18 9.48 -8.18
CA ALA A 117 12.27 8.58 -7.47
C ALA A 117 11.70 9.20 -6.19
N VAL A 118 12.55 9.86 -5.39
CA VAL A 118 12.14 10.53 -4.15
C VAL A 118 11.20 11.70 -4.43
N PHE A 119 11.52 12.57 -5.40
CA PHE A 119 10.65 13.69 -5.77
C PHE A 119 9.30 13.23 -6.32
N THR A 120 9.28 12.16 -7.11
CA THR A 120 8.05 11.57 -7.62
C THR A 120 7.19 11.06 -6.46
N LEU A 121 7.80 10.37 -5.49
CA LEU A 121 7.09 9.86 -4.32
C LEU A 121 6.54 11.00 -3.44
N TYR A 122 7.28 12.10 -3.28
CA TYR A 122 6.78 13.31 -2.62
C TYR A 122 5.61 13.95 -3.38
N GLY A 123 5.70 14.03 -4.72
CA GLY A 123 4.63 14.56 -5.56
C GLY A 123 3.35 13.74 -5.48
N ILE A 124 3.45 12.41 -5.61
CA ILE A 124 2.29 11.52 -5.47
C ILE A 124 1.75 11.60 -4.04
N GLY A 125 2.62 11.62 -3.02
CA GLY A 125 2.22 11.79 -1.62
C GLY A 125 1.44 13.09 -1.38
N LEU A 126 1.89 14.20 -1.98
CA LEU A 126 1.17 15.48 -1.93
C LEU A 126 -0.23 15.37 -2.55
N VAL A 127 -0.37 14.69 -3.70
CA VAL A 127 -1.67 14.48 -4.35
C VAL A 127 -2.62 13.70 -3.45
N PHE A 128 -2.16 12.60 -2.84
CA PHE A 128 -2.98 11.82 -1.91
C PHE A 128 -3.31 12.60 -0.63
N CYS A 129 -2.39 13.44 -0.14
CA CYS A 129 -2.63 14.34 0.97
C CYS A 129 -3.75 15.34 0.66
N VAL A 130 -3.64 16.05 -0.47
CA VAL A 130 -4.67 16.99 -0.94
C VAL A 130 -6.01 16.27 -1.15
N LEU A 131 -6.00 15.10 -1.78
CA LEU A 131 -7.20 14.29 -1.99
C LEU A 131 -7.86 13.90 -0.66
N GLY A 132 -7.08 13.44 0.33
CA GLY A 132 -7.59 13.09 1.65
C GLY A 132 -8.20 14.29 2.39
N VAL A 133 -7.53 15.44 2.33
CA VAL A 133 -8.07 16.70 2.90
C VAL A 133 -9.36 17.10 2.20
N VAL A 134 -9.41 17.06 0.87
CA VAL A 134 -10.64 17.37 0.11
C VAL A 134 -11.77 16.41 0.48
N LEU A 135 -11.51 15.11 0.53
CA LEU A 135 -12.49 14.11 0.96
C LEU A 135 -13.01 14.37 2.38
N SER A 136 -12.15 14.84 3.29
CA SER A 136 -12.57 15.20 4.67
C SER A 136 -13.62 16.31 4.72
N GLN A 137 -13.71 17.16 3.70
CA GLN A 137 -14.70 18.24 3.60
C GLN A 137 -16.03 17.77 3.03
N PHE A 138 -16.07 16.61 2.35
CA PHE A 138 -17.29 16.06 1.78
C PHE A 138 -18.07 15.23 2.81
N ARG A 139 -19.41 15.17 2.65
CA ARG A 139 -20.26 14.31 3.49
C ARG A 139 -19.80 12.86 3.38
N ALA A 140 -19.75 12.17 4.52
CA ALA A 140 -19.32 10.77 4.62
C ALA A 140 -19.98 9.83 3.59
N ARG A 141 -21.25 10.08 3.22
CA ARG A 141 -21.96 9.33 2.17
C ARG A 141 -21.23 9.26 0.82
N PHE A 142 -20.55 10.34 0.42
CA PHE A 142 -19.80 10.38 -0.84
C PHE A 142 -18.50 9.57 -0.74
N ILE A 143 -17.83 9.63 0.41
CA ILE A 143 -16.65 8.82 0.70
C ILE A 143 -17.03 7.33 0.66
N TYR A 144 -18.11 6.94 1.33
CA TYR A 144 -18.61 5.57 1.33
C TYR A 144 -19.00 5.09 -0.07
N ALA A 145 -19.69 5.92 -0.85
CA ALA A 145 -20.04 5.59 -2.23
C ALA A 145 -18.80 5.36 -3.11
N LEU A 146 -17.78 6.21 -2.98
CA LEU A 146 -16.52 6.06 -3.70
C LEU A 146 -15.77 4.79 -3.29
N VAL A 147 -15.69 4.50 -2.00
CA VAL A 147 -15.06 3.27 -1.49
C VAL A 147 -15.77 2.03 -2.02
N LEU A 148 -17.10 2.00 -2.02
CA LEU A 148 -17.89 0.89 -2.57
C LEU A 148 -17.70 0.75 -4.09
N LEU A 149 -17.58 1.86 -4.82
CA LEU A 149 -17.29 1.84 -6.25
C LEU A 149 -15.89 1.23 -6.50
N ILE A 150 -14.87 1.68 -5.77
CA ILE A 150 -13.51 1.15 -5.93
C ILE A 150 -13.47 -0.33 -5.52
N ALA A 151 -14.09 -0.70 -4.40
CA ALA A 151 -14.15 -2.08 -3.94
C ALA A 151 -14.89 -2.99 -4.93
N SER A 152 -16.00 -2.53 -5.49
CA SER A 152 -16.74 -3.28 -6.51
C SER A 152 -15.94 -3.42 -7.81
N TYR A 153 -15.24 -2.38 -8.25
CA TYR A 153 -14.35 -2.44 -9.42
C TYR A 153 -13.22 -3.45 -9.21
N ILE A 154 -12.55 -3.42 -8.05
CA ILE A 154 -11.51 -4.38 -7.67
C ILE A 154 -12.08 -5.80 -7.60
N GLY A 155 -13.26 -5.97 -7.00
CA GLY A 155 -13.94 -7.26 -6.91
C GLY A 155 -14.25 -7.86 -8.27
N VAL A 156 -14.83 -7.06 -9.19
CA VAL A 156 -15.11 -7.48 -10.57
C VAL A 156 -13.82 -7.82 -11.31
N TRP A 157 -12.77 -7.01 -11.16
CA TRP A 157 -11.48 -7.27 -11.77
C TRP A 157 -10.85 -8.56 -11.25
N ALA A 158 -10.86 -8.79 -9.94
CA ALA A 158 -10.35 -10.02 -9.32
C ALA A 158 -11.11 -11.26 -9.80
N ILE A 159 -12.44 -11.21 -9.90
CA ILE A 159 -13.26 -12.29 -10.45
C ILE A 159 -12.90 -12.55 -11.92
N LYS A 160 -12.71 -11.49 -12.72
CA LYS A 160 -12.33 -11.62 -14.14
C LYS A 160 -10.95 -12.28 -14.30
N VAL A 161 -9.99 -11.91 -13.45
CA VAL A 161 -8.65 -12.52 -13.42
C VAL A 161 -8.73 -13.99 -13.01
N ALA A 162 -9.47 -14.31 -11.94
CA ALA A 162 -9.68 -15.69 -11.49
C ALA A 162 -10.38 -16.56 -12.54
N ARG A 163 -11.35 -16.00 -13.28
CA ARG A 163 -12.02 -16.73 -14.38
C ARG A 163 -11.07 -16.95 -15.56
N ARG A 164 -10.22 -15.98 -15.91
CA ARG A 164 -9.21 -16.15 -16.98
C ARG A 164 -8.24 -17.28 -16.66
N SER A 165 -7.74 -17.36 -15.43
CA SER A 165 -6.82 -18.43 -15.04
C SER A 165 -7.48 -19.81 -15.09
N GLN A 166 -8.78 -19.93 -14.77
CA GLN A 166 -9.52 -21.19 -14.92
C GLN A 166 -9.74 -21.58 -16.38
N ILE A 167 -10.06 -20.62 -17.25
CA ILE A 167 -10.24 -20.85 -18.69
C ILE A 167 -8.91 -21.31 -19.33
N GLU A 168 -7.79 -20.68 -18.98
CA GLU A 168 -6.46 -21.08 -19.46
C GLU A 168 -6.06 -22.47 -18.95
N ALA A 169 -6.38 -22.80 -17.69
CA ALA A 169 -6.15 -24.13 -17.13
C ALA A 169 -6.98 -25.22 -17.83
N GLN A 170 -8.25 -24.94 -18.14
CA GLN A 170 -9.11 -25.86 -18.88
C GLN A 170 -8.65 -26.00 -20.34
N ALA A 171 -8.32 -24.91 -21.02
CA ALA A 171 -7.82 -24.94 -22.40
C ALA A 171 -6.52 -25.75 -22.52
N ASN A 172 -5.59 -25.61 -21.57
CA ASN A 172 -4.36 -26.41 -21.53
C ASN A 172 -4.61 -27.89 -21.21
N ALA A 173 -5.64 -28.21 -20.40
CA ALA A 173 -6.03 -29.58 -20.11
C ALA A 173 -6.66 -30.27 -21.34
N THR A 174 -7.46 -29.55 -22.13
CA THR A 174 -8.06 -30.08 -23.37
C THR A 174 -7.04 -30.15 -24.53
N ALA A 175 -6.04 -29.27 -24.55
CA ALA A 175 -4.99 -29.26 -25.57
C ALA A 175 -3.92 -30.35 -25.38
N LYS A 176 -3.83 -30.99 -24.21
CA LYS A 176 -2.89 -32.10 -23.98
C LYS A 176 -3.45 -33.37 -24.63
N PRO A 177 -2.78 -33.97 -25.64
CA PRO A 177 -3.28 -35.20 -26.27
C PRO A 177 -3.39 -36.32 -25.23
N PRO A 178 -4.37 -37.25 -25.35
CA PRO A 178 -4.40 -38.44 -24.49
C PRO A 178 -3.05 -39.15 -24.59
N ALA A 179 -2.46 -39.46 -23.44
CA ALA A 179 -1.19 -40.16 -23.38
C ALA A 179 -1.29 -41.43 -24.22
N GLY A 180 -0.59 -41.43 -25.36
CA GLY A 180 -0.57 -42.56 -26.28
C GLY A 180 -0.15 -43.82 -25.53
N ASP A 181 -0.98 -44.85 -25.69
CA ASP A 181 -0.73 -46.20 -25.22
C ASP A 181 0.67 -46.63 -25.68
N LYS A 182 1.58 -46.90 -24.73
CA LYS A 182 2.94 -47.33 -25.07
C LYS A 182 2.83 -48.72 -25.74
N PRO A 183 3.31 -48.91 -26.98
CA PRO A 183 3.27 -50.23 -27.59
C PRO A 183 4.14 -51.19 -26.76
N LYS A 184 3.55 -52.32 -26.34
CA LYS A 184 4.25 -53.43 -25.68
C LYS A 184 5.46 -53.81 -26.53
N SER A 185 6.66 -53.68 -25.95
CA SER A 185 7.90 -54.17 -26.53
C SER A 185 7.85 -55.69 -26.64
N THR A 186 7.69 -56.20 -27.86
CA THR A 186 7.91 -57.61 -28.20
C THR A 186 9.39 -57.95 -27.99
N GLN A 187 9.67 -58.93 -27.14
CA GLN A 187 11.00 -59.53 -26.99
C GLN A 187 11.28 -60.45 -28.20
N PRO A 188 12.48 -60.42 -28.80
CA PRO A 188 12.94 -61.50 -29.66
C PRO A 188 13.65 -62.59 -28.82
N GLY A 189 13.32 -63.85 -29.11
CA GLY A 189 14.00 -65.04 -28.59
C GLY A 189 15.20 -65.47 -29.42
#